data_AF-A0A172TVN1-F1
#
_entry.id   AF-A0A172TVN1-F1
#
_cell.length_a   1.000
_cell.length_b   1.000
_cell.length_c   1.000
_cell.angle_alpha   90.00
_cell.angle_beta   90.00
_cell.angle_gamma   90.00
#
_symmetry.space_group_name_H-M   'P 1'
#
loop_
_entity.id
_entity.type
_entity.pdbx_description
1 polymer ?
#
loop_
_entity_poly.entity_id
_entity_poly.type
_entity_poly.pdbx_seq_one_letter_code
_entity_poly.pdbx_strand_id
1 'polypeptide(L)'
;MANLNRFCLFLCLLSATLLSCKKANDNTNNSQEEVLLPNQIREEYGLRFILTWSVADSSNAQTYAPLDIALYKGAGDSKSATPLPLTPKESAFKNYSIPTSALDDGGECTLVINYGNVTKNGSFDLYVEGYTAIGATKKFTLANNPFTTAQSNSRKDFLIIKREGSKYTFIQ
;
A
#
# COMPACT_ATOMS: atom_id res chain seq x y z
N MET A 1 85.23 -1.73 -7.67
CA MET A 1 86.12 -2.90 -7.64
C MET A 1 85.66 -3.83 -6.52
N ALA A 2 85.52 -5.13 -6.84
CA ALA A 2 85.34 -6.30 -5.95
C ALA A 2 84.04 -6.31 -5.10
N ASN A 3 83.25 -7.39 -4.99
CA ASN A 3 83.59 -8.80 -5.00
C ASN A 3 82.47 -9.69 -5.58
N LEU A 4 82.94 -10.79 -6.17
CA LEU A 4 82.23 -11.99 -6.62
C LEU A 4 82.41 -13.09 -5.56
N ASN A 5 81.38 -13.93 -5.35
CA ASN A 5 81.36 -15.31 -4.80
C ASN A 5 80.19 -15.46 -3.81
N ARG A 6 79.44 -16.56 -3.67
CA ARG A 6 79.37 -17.91 -4.25
C ARG A 6 78.17 -18.60 -3.55
N PHE A 7 77.50 -19.54 -4.24
CA PHE A 7 76.82 -20.75 -3.69
C PHE A 7 75.72 -20.53 -2.63
N CYS A 8 74.58 -21.22 -2.59
CA CYS A 8 74.28 -22.62 -2.88
C CYS A 8 72.73 -22.78 -2.89
N LEU A 9 72.24 -23.77 -3.64
CA LEU A 9 70.88 -24.33 -3.55
C LEU A 9 70.39 -24.46 -2.09
N PHE A 10 69.08 -24.36 -1.85
CA PHE A 10 68.30 -25.50 -1.33
C PHE A 10 66.79 -25.25 -1.46
N LEU A 11 66.19 -26.12 -2.26
CA LEU A 11 64.77 -26.41 -2.34
C LEU A 11 64.30 -26.94 -0.97
N CYS A 12 63.35 -26.29 -0.33
CA CYS A 12 62.59 -26.90 0.77
C CYS A 12 61.10 -26.70 0.51
N LEU A 13 60.49 -27.74 -0.04
CA LEU A 13 59.08 -28.04 0.15
C LEU A 13 58.78 -28.04 1.66
N LEU A 14 57.80 -27.25 2.09
CA LEU A 14 57.04 -27.55 3.29
C LEU A 14 55.56 -27.21 3.05
N SER A 15 54.84 -28.28 2.76
CA SER A 15 53.43 -28.52 2.99
C SER A 15 52.87 -27.74 4.19
N ALA A 16 52.13 -26.67 3.90
CA ALA A 16 51.16 -26.10 4.82
C ALA A 16 49.79 -26.70 4.51
N THR A 17 49.53 -27.80 5.21
CA THR A 17 48.24 -28.27 5.73
C THR A 17 46.98 -27.57 5.20
N LEU A 18 46.13 -28.38 4.55
CA LEU A 18 44.70 -28.14 4.35
C LEU A 18 44.01 -27.96 5.71
N LEU A 19 44.01 -26.74 6.25
CA LEU A 19 43.07 -26.35 7.29
C LEU A 19 41.72 -26.14 6.64
N SER A 20 40.88 -27.16 6.81
CA SER A 20 39.44 -27.13 6.65
C SER A 20 38.84 -25.94 7.41
N CYS A 21 38.75 -24.79 6.75
CA CYS A 21 37.72 -23.82 7.04
C CYS A 21 36.50 -24.27 6.25
N LYS A 22 35.66 -25.08 6.91
CA LYS A 22 34.24 -25.17 6.58
C LYS A 22 33.73 -23.73 6.61
N LYS A 23 33.71 -23.09 5.45
CA LYS A 23 33.04 -21.81 5.26
C LYS A 23 31.59 -22.10 5.64
N ALA A 24 31.22 -21.70 6.86
CA ALA A 24 29.83 -21.51 7.20
C ALA A 24 29.31 -20.61 6.09
N ASN A 25 28.48 -21.20 5.23
CA ASN A 25 27.75 -20.47 4.22
C ASN A 25 26.66 -19.75 5.00
N ASP A 26 27.06 -18.73 5.77
CA ASP A 26 26.18 -17.64 6.18
C ASP A 26 25.92 -16.83 4.91
N ASN A 27 25.17 -17.45 3.99
CA ASN A 27 24.42 -16.72 3.00
C ASN A 27 23.10 -16.33 3.65
N THR A 28 23.22 -15.66 4.78
CA THR A 28 22.11 -15.00 5.43
C THR A 28 21.99 -13.64 4.75
N ASN A 29 21.56 -13.66 3.49
CA ASN A 29 20.81 -12.56 2.90
C ASN A 29 19.51 -12.44 3.72
N ASN A 30 19.64 -11.98 4.97
CA ASN A 30 18.53 -11.42 5.73
C ASN A 30 18.23 -10.06 5.08
N SER A 31 17.70 -10.10 3.86
CA SER A 31 16.66 -9.17 3.49
C SER A 31 15.56 -9.44 4.52
N GLN A 32 15.60 -8.75 5.67
CA GLN A 32 14.48 -8.76 6.61
C GLN A 32 13.28 -8.27 5.81
N GLU A 33 12.48 -9.21 5.33
CA GLU A 33 11.22 -8.93 4.68
C GLU A 33 10.38 -8.23 5.74
N GLU A 34 10.19 -6.91 5.60
CA GLU A 34 9.41 -6.12 6.55
C GLU A 34 8.00 -6.72 6.60
N VAL A 35 7.66 -7.35 7.73
CA VAL A 35 6.34 -7.94 7.94
C VAL A 35 5.33 -6.81 8.08
N LEU A 36 4.50 -6.61 7.06
CA LEU A 36 3.46 -5.57 7.05
C LEU A 36 2.31 -5.94 8.00
N LEU A 37 1.91 -5.01 8.88
CA LEU A 37 0.72 -5.14 9.74
C LEU A 37 -0.58 -5.24 8.91
N PRO A 38 -1.68 -5.83 9.41
CA PRO A 38 -2.90 -6.06 8.61
C PRO A 38 -3.45 -4.83 7.88
N ASN A 39 -3.31 -3.63 8.48
CA ASN A 39 -3.72 -2.34 7.93
C ASN A 39 -2.59 -1.61 7.17
N GLN A 40 -1.60 -2.34 6.67
CA GLN A 40 -0.48 -1.79 5.91
C GLN A 40 -0.31 -2.46 4.56
N ILE A 41 -0.03 -1.64 3.54
CA ILE A 41 0.30 -2.05 2.18
C ILE A 41 1.62 -1.40 1.80
N ARG A 42 2.53 -2.15 1.15
CA ARG A 42 3.70 -1.58 0.47
C ARG A 42 3.41 -1.47 -1.01
N GLU A 43 3.60 -0.28 -1.57
CA GLU A 43 3.36 0.00 -2.97
C GLU A 43 4.17 1.22 -3.46
N GLU A 44 4.68 1.15 -4.69
CA GLU A 44 5.52 2.17 -5.28
C GLU A 44 4.71 3.12 -6.18
N TYR A 45 3.70 2.62 -6.87
CA TYR A 45 3.03 3.37 -7.94
C TYR A 45 1.72 4.04 -7.53
N GLY A 46 1.07 3.55 -6.48
CA GLY A 46 -0.09 4.18 -5.85
C GLY A 46 -1.12 3.16 -5.38
N LEU A 47 -2.28 3.64 -4.95
CA LEU A 47 -3.34 2.81 -4.40
C LEU A 47 -4.57 2.78 -5.30
N ARG A 48 -5.22 1.63 -5.35
CA ARG A 48 -6.52 1.42 -5.96
C ARG A 48 -7.57 1.26 -4.87
N PHE A 49 -8.65 2.02 -4.97
CA PHE A 49 -9.81 1.90 -4.09
C PHE A 49 -10.99 1.37 -4.88
N ILE A 50 -11.62 0.33 -4.37
CA ILE A 50 -12.82 -0.25 -4.95
C ILE A 50 -13.93 -0.09 -3.93
N LEU A 51 -14.92 0.74 -4.27
CA LEU A 51 -16.11 0.95 -3.46
C LEU A 51 -17.22 0.09 -4.06
N THR A 52 -17.81 -0.83 -3.30
CA THR A 52 -19.02 -1.57 -3.69
C THR A 52 -20.15 -1.22 -2.74
N TRP A 53 -21.39 -1.22 -3.19
CA TRP A 53 -22.52 -1.00 -2.29
C TRP A 53 -23.80 -1.68 -2.75
N SER A 54 -24.67 -1.94 -1.79
CA SER A 54 -25.98 -2.53 -2.01
C SER A 54 -27.03 -1.82 -1.14
N VAL A 55 -28.29 -1.94 -1.53
CA VAL A 55 -29.44 -1.49 -0.73
C VAL A 55 -30.17 -2.70 -0.17
N ALA A 56 -30.81 -2.53 0.99
CA ALA A 56 -31.36 -3.64 1.77
C ALA A 56 -32.43 -4.45 1.04
N ASP A 57 -33.14 -3.86 0.07
CA ASP A 57 -34.16 -4.53 -0.74
C ASP A 57 -33.62 -5.15 -2.03
N SER A 58 -32.30 -5.20 -2.21
CA SER A 58 -31.61 -5.71 -3.41
C SER A 58 -31.95 -5.00 -4.72
N SER A 59 -32.61 -3.84 -4.67
CA SER A 59 -32.84 -3.02 -5.86
C SER A 59 -31.54 -2.36 -6.36
N ASN A 60 -31.59 -1.68 -7.52
CA ASN A 60 -30.40 -1.07 -8.10
C ASN A 60 -29.83 0.04 -7.21
N ALA A 61 -28.75 -0.27 -6.50
CA ALA A 61 -28.11 0.62 -5.54
C ALA A 61 -27.53 1.89 -6.18
N GLN A 62 -27.19 1.89 -7.48
CA GLN A 62 -26.67 3.07 -8.17
C GLN A 62 -27.75 4.16 -8.30
N THR A 63 -29.01 3.76 -8.45
CA THR A 63 -30.14 4.70 -8.57
C THR A 63 -30.58 5.24 -7.22
N TYR A 64 -30.53 4.42 -6.16
CA TYR A 64 -31.13 4.75 -4.86
C TYR A 64 -30.12 5.13 -3.78
N ALA A 65 -28.83 4.93 -4.01
CA ALA A 65 -27.78 5.28 -3.08
C ALA A 65 -26.45 5.50 -3.83
N PRO A 66 -26.36 6.48 -4.76
CA PRO A 66 -25.11 6.77 -5.43
C PRO A 66 -24.06 7.21 -4.39
N LEU A 67 -23.01 6.41 -4.24
CA LEU A 67 -21.88 6.71 -3.36
C LEU A 67 -20.66 7.07 -4.19
N ASP A 68 -19.84 7.98 -3.65
CA ASP A 68 -18.55 8.38 -4.21
C ASP A 68 -17.49 8.47 -3.11
N ILE A 69 -16.21 8.43 -3.48
CA ILE A 69 -15.12 8.80 -2.58
C ILE A 69 -14.44 10.08 -3.06
N ALA A 70 -13.97 10.87 -2.11
CA ALA A 70 -13.07 11.99 -2.34
C ALA A 70 -11.85 11.84 -1.43
N LEU A 71 -10.69 12.32 -1.89
CA LEU A 71 -9.47 12.38 -1.09
C LEU A 71 -9.23 13.82 -0.67
N TYR A 72 -8.89 14.01 0.59
CA TYR A 72 -8.46 15.29 1.13
C TYR A 72 -7.04 15.16 1.66
N LYS A 73 -6.18 16.14 1.36
CA LYS A 73 -4.81 16.20 1.87
C LYS A 73 -4.74 17.10 3.09
N GLY A 74 -3.92 16.72 4.06
CA GLY A 74 -3.76 17.43 5.33
C GLY A 74 -4.65 16.87 6.44
N ALA A 75 -4.46 17.38 7.65
CA ALA A 75 -5.13 16.90 8.86
C ALA A 75 -6.19 17.90 9.37
N GLY A 76 -7.21 17.38 10.06
CA GLY A 76 -8.26 18.18 10.69
C GLY A 76 -9.00 19.12 9.73
N ASP A 77 -9.31 20.33 10.18
CA ASP A 77 -10.09 21.32 9.43
C ASP A 77 -9.30 21.97 8.28
N SER A 78 -7.98 21.81 8.27
CA SER A 78 -7.10 22.38 7.23
C SER A 78 -7.03 21.56 5.94
N LYS A 79 -7.74 20.43 5.90
CA LYS A 79 -7.67 19.50 4.77
C LYS A 79 -8.25 20.12 3.49
N SER A 80 -7.61 19.85 2.36
CA SER A 80 -8.01 20.38 1.05
C SER A 80 -8.37 19.26 0.08
N ALA A 81 -9.44 19.47 -0.69
CA ALA A 81 -9.91 18.48 -1.64
C ALA A 81 -8.84 18.25 -2.73
N THR A 82 -8.50 16.98 -2.94
CA THR A 82 -7.58 16.55 -3.99
C THR A 82 -8.39 15.85 -5.08
N PRO A 83 -8.30 16.31 -6.34
CA PRO A 83 -8.97 15.64 -7.45
C PRO A 83 -8.48 14.20 -7.56
N LEU A 84 -9.42 13.24 -7.55
CA LEU A 84 -9.11 11.84 -7.85
C LEU A 84 -9.44 11.56 -9.31
N PRO A 85 -8.52 10.97 -10.09
CA PRO A 85 -8.87 10.49 -11.42
C PRO A 85 -9.83 9.32 -11.26
N LEU A 86 -11.11 9.60 -11.53
CA LEU A 86 -12.15 8.60 -11.61
C LEU A 86 -11.95 7.82 -12.91
N THR A 87 -11.85 6.50 -12.81
CA THR A 87 -12.17 5.63 -13.95
C THR A 87 -13.49 4.96 -13.64
N PRO A 88 -14.63 5.65 -13.82
CA PRO A 88 -15.92 5.04 -13.57
C PRO A 88 -16.05 3.84 -14.50
N LYS A 89 -16.12 2.63 -13.93
CA LYS A 89 -16.55 1.42 -14.60
C LYS A 89 -17.94 1.09 -14.08
N GLU A 90 -18.86 0.83 -15.00
CA GLU A 90 -20.27 0.61 -14.73
C GLU A 90 -20.52 -0.66 -13.90
N SER A 91 -21.72 -0.73 -13.31
CA SER A 91 -22.22 -1.63 -12.25
C SER A 91 -21.97 -1.11 -10.84
N ALA A 92 -22.61 -1.67 -9.80
CA ALA A 92 -22.73 -1.15 -8.42
C ALA A 92 -21.41 -1.10 -7.61
N PHE A 93 -20.32 -0.77 -8.29
CA PHE A 93 -19.02 -0.50 -7.74
C PHE A 93 -18.36 0.68 -8.46
N LYS A 94 -17.41 1.33 -7.81
CA LYS A 94 -16.55 2.35 -8.42
C LYS A 94 -15.10 2.03 -8.10
N ASN A 95 -14.24 2.24 -9.09
CA ASN A 95 -12.80 2.02 -8.98
C ASN A 95 -12.07 3.35 -9.11
N TYR A 96 -11.25 3.66 -8.12
CA TYR A 96 -10.51 4.91 -8.02
C TYR A 96 -9.03 4.60 -8.04
N SER A 97 -8.31 5.36 -8.85
CA SER A 97 -6.87 5.26 -8.94
C SER A 97 -6.21 6.45 -8.29
N ILE A 98 -5.40 6.22 -7.26
CA ILE A 98 -4.69 7.27 -6.54
C ILE A 98 -3.20 7.05 -6.76
N PRO A 99 -2.56 7.77 -7.70
CA PRO A 99 -1.12 7.63 -7.91
C PRO A 99 -0.36 8.09 -6.68
N THR A 100 0.83 7.54 -6.48
CA THR A 100 1.72 7.94 -5.36
C THR A 100 1.97 9.45 -5.32
N SER A 101 1.98 10.16 -6.46
CA SER A 101 2.13 11.62 -6.52
C SER A 101 0.95 12.41 -5.91
N ALA A 102 -0.22 11.77 -5.77
CA ALA A 102 -1.38 12.35 -5.10
C ALA A 102 -1.36 12.10 -3.58
N LEU A 103 -0.35 11.42 -3.05
CA LEU A 103 -0.19 11.08 -1.64
C LEU A 103 1.16 11.62 -1.14
N ASP A 104 1.14 12.62 -0.26
CA ASP A 104 2.38 13.26 0.18
C ASP A 104 3.17 12.31 1.09
N ASP A 105 4.48 12.21 0.85
CA ASP A 105 5.36 11.39 1.70
C ASP A 105 5.51 12.04 3.08
N GLY A 106 5.35 11.25 4.15
CA GLY A 106 5.24 11.73 5.53
C GLY A 106 3.93 12.47 5.82
N GLY A 107 3.01 12.56 4.85
CA GLY A 107 1.75 13.27 4.96
C GLY A 107 0.57 12.40 5.40
N GLU A 108 -0.51 13.07 5.80
CA GLU A 108 -1.80 12.46 6.10
C GLU A 108 -2.82 12.84 5.01
N CYS A 109 -3.55 11.84 4.52
CA CYS A 109 -4.69 12.03 3.62
C CYS A 109 -5.93 11.39 4.22
N THR A 110 -7.09 12.04 4.06
CA THR A 110 -8.39 11.52 4.51
C THR A 110 -9.24 11.18 3.31
N LEU A 111 -9.66 9.92 3.23
CA LEU A 111 -10.68 9.46 2.30
C LEU A 111 -12.05 9.69 2.93
N VAL A 112 -12.89 10.38 2.17
CA VAL A 112 -14.23 10.81 2.55
C VAL A 112 -15.24 10.08 1.67
N ILE A 113 -16.26 9.48 2.29
CA ILE A 113 -17.42 8.94 1.57
C ILE A 113 -18.40 10.08 1.35
N ASN A 114 -18.75 10.31 0.09
CA ASN A 114 -19.82 11.21 -0.31
C ASN A 114 -21.08 10.39 -0.56
N TYR A 115 -22.13 10.69 0.20
CA TYR A 115 -23.45 10.11 0.04
C TYR A 115 -24.23 11.04 -0.87
N GLY A 116 -24.53 10.61 -2.10
CA GLY A 116 -25.41 11.35 -3.01
C GLY A 116 -26.87 11.30 -2.55
N ASN A 117 -27.80 11.22 -3.50
CA ASN A 117 -29.23 11.11 -3.16
C ASN A 117 -29.58 9.70 -2.64
N VAL A 118 -29.43 9.47 -1.34
CA VAL A 118 -29.70 8.18 -0.68
C VAL A 118 -31.17 8.10 -0.28
N THR A 119 -31.93 7.29 -1.02
CA THR A 119 -33.38 7.09 -0.79
C THR A 119 -33.71 5.71 -0.20
N LYS A 120 -32.72 4.83 -0.04
CA LYS A 120 -32.85 3.51 0.60
C LYS A 120 -31.66 3.23 1.49
N ASN A 121 -31.86 2.49 2.58
CA ASN A 121 -30.78 2.05 3.47
C ASN A 121 -30.00 0.89 2.85
N GLY A 122 -28.76 0.71 3.28
CA GLY A 122 -27.90 -0.34 2.76
C GLY A 122 -26.53 -0.42 3.44
N SER A 123 -25.58 -1.04 2.76
CA SER A 123 -24.19 -1.13 3.20
C SER A 123 -23.22 -1.00 2.02
N PHE A 124 -22.01 -0.56 2.34
CA PHE A 124 -20.90 -0.50 1.38
C PHE A 124 -19.64 -1.17 1.94
N ASP A 125 -18.81 -1.66 1.02
CA ASP A 125 -17.46 -2.13 1.30
C ASP A 125 -16.46 -1.23 0.60
N LEU A 126 -15.32 -0.98 1.24
CA LEU A 126 -14.16 -0.35 0.62
C LEU A 126 -12.99 -1.32 0.63
N TYR A 127 -12.50 -1.66 -0.56
CA TYR A 127 -11.29 -2.45 -0.75
C TYR A 127 -10.15 -1.52 -1.18
N VAL A 128 -8.98 -1.70 -0.57
CA VAL A 128 -7.75 -0.98 -0.91
C VAL A 128 -6.71 -1.98 -1.38
N GLU A 129 -6.15 -1.73 -2.56
CA GLU A 129 -5.14 -2.57 -3.21
C GLU A 129 -3.97 -1.69 -3.69
N GLY A 130 -2.75 -2.23 -3.78
CA GLY A 130 -1.64 -1.56 -4.45
C GLY A 130 -1.60 -1.82 -5.96
N TYR A 131 -1.09 -0.88 -6.78
CA TYR A 131 -0.72 -1.11 -8.19
C TYR A 131 0.53 -1.98 -8.29
N THR A 132 0.41 -3.27 -8.00
CA THR A 132 1.56 -4.14 -7.73
C THR A 132 2.73 -4.05 -8.72
N ALA A 133 3.88 -3.59 -8.22
CA ALA A 133 5.20 -3.87 -8.78
C ALA A 133 5.84 -5.15 -8.21
N ILE A 134 5.45 -5.57 -6.99
CA ILE A 134 6.14 -6.61 -6.22
C ILE A 134 5.15 -7.65 -5.64
N GLY A 135 5.25 -8.88 -6.14
CA GLY A 135 5.17 -10.15 -5.40
C GLY A 135 3.87 -10.60 -4.69
N ALA A 136 3.12 -9.73 -4.03
CA ALA A 136 1.90 -10.12 -3.33
C ALA A 136 0.94 -8.93 -3.18
N THR A 137 -0.19 -8.95 -3.90
CA THR A 137 -1.25 -7.95 -3.71
C THR A 137 -1.88 -8.16 -2.34
N LYS A 138 -1.40 -7.43 -1.32
CA LYS A 138 -2.11 -7.33 -0.06
C LYS A 138 -3.32 -6.42 -0.24
N LYS A 139 -4.50 -6.92 0.15
CA LYS A 139 -5.75 -6.17 0.13
C LYS A 139 -6.13 -5.80 1.55
N PHE A 140 -6.52 -4.55 1.74
CA PHE A 140 -7.11 -4.08 2.99
C PHE A 140 -8.61 -3.86 2.76
N THR A 141 -9.45 -4.50 3.56
CA THR A 141 -10.90 -4.51 3.37
C THR A 141 -11.60 -3.88 4.57
N LEU A 142 -12.46 -2.90 4.30
CA LEU A 142 -13.39 -2.29 5.25
C LEU A 142 -14.80 -2.70 4.81
N ALA A 143 -15.33 -3.77 5.41
CA ALA A 143 -16.58 -4.39 4.97
C ALA A 143 -17.80 -3.97 5.81
N ASN A 144 -18.99 -4.08 5.21
CA ASN A 144 -20.30 -3.96 5.84
C ASN A 144 -20.53 -2.61 6.55
N ASN A 145 -20.07 -1.51 5.96
CA ASN A 145 -20.28 -0.18 6.52
C ASN A 145 -21.70 0.28 6.21
N PRO A 146 -22.56 0.51 7.23
CA PRO A 146 -23.95 0.85 7.00
C PRO A 146 -24.10 2.27 6.49
N PHE A 147 -25.11 2.48 5.66
CA PHE A 147 -25.61 3.81 5.32
C PHE A 147 -27.13 3.89 5.39
N THR A 148 -27.64 5.10 5.65
CA THR A 148 -29.07 5.38 5.81
C THR A 148 -29.52 6.57 4.99
N THR A 149 -30.83 6.69 4.77
CA THR A 149 -31.44 7.86 4.10
C THR A 149 -31.14 9.19 4.81
N ALA A 150 -30.88 9.16 6.12
CA ALA A 150 -30.49 10.36 6.88
C ALA A 150 -29.15 10.96 6.43
N GLN A 151 -28.32 10.18 5.74
CA GLN A 151 -27.02 10.63 5.22
C GLN A 151 -27.12 11.17 3.78
N SER A 152 -28.31 11.24 3.19
CA SER A 152 -28.46 11.76 1.81
C SER A 152 -27.87 13.15 1.66
N ASN A 153 -27.11 13.36 0.58
CA ASN A 153 -26.41 14.61 0.24
C ASN A 153 -25.44 15.09 1.33
N SER A 154 -24.81 14.15 2.04
CA SER A 154 -23.82 14.44 3.09
C SER A 154 -22.47 13.80 2.77
N ARG A 155 -21.49 14.05 3.64
CA ARG A 155 -20.15 13.45 3.55
C ARG A 155 -19.68 12.98 4.91
N LYS A 156 -18.84 11.95 4.94
CA LYS A 156 -18.25 11.40 6.17
C LYS A 156 -16.78 11.08 5.97
N ASP A 157 -15.93 11.62 6.83
CA ASP A 157 -14.54 11.17 6.97
C ASP A 157 -14.53 9.70 7.34
N PHE A 158 -13.82 8.89 6.56
CA PHE A 158 -13.97 7.44 6.65
C PHE A 158 -12.66 6.70 6.87
N LEU A 159 -11.58 7.11 6.20
CA LEU A 159 -10.31 6.42 6.30
C LEU A 159 -9.16 7.42 6.23
N ILE A 160 -8.31 7.43 7.25
CA ILE A 160 -7.04 8.14 7.24
C ILE A 160 -5.98 7.23 6.61
N ILE A 161 -5.18 7.81 5.71
CA ILE A 161 -4.09 7.17 5.00
C ILE A 161 -2.82 7.93 5.35
N LYS A 162 -1.85 7.22 5.93
CA LYS A 162 -0.50 7.74 6.19
C LYS A 162 0.49 7.07 5.26
N ARG A 163 1.39 7.85 4.66
CA ARG A 163 2.41 7.36 3.75
C ARG A 163 3.81 7.61 4.32
N GLU A 164 4.64 6.58 4.30
CA GLU A 164 6.06 6.63 4.69
C GLU A 164 6.88 5.87 3.61
N GLY A 165 7.48 6.60 2.68
CA GLY A 165 8.14 6.04 1.50
C GLY A 165 7.17 5.29 0.60
N SER A 166 7.35 3.98 0.47
CA SER A 166 6.42 3.06 -0.24
C SER A 166 5.43 2.37 0.68
N LYS A 167 5.45 2.64 1.99
CA LYS A 167 4.51 2.04 2.94
C LYS A 167 3.31 2.95 3.16
N TYR A 168 2.12 2.35 3.09
CA TYR A 168 0.85 2.97 3.42
C TYR A 168 0.27 2.32 4.68
N THR A 169 -0.23 3.14 5.61
CA THR A 169 -0.94 2.69 6.81
C THR A 169 -2.35 3.28 6.81
N PHE A 170 -3.34 2.43 7.08
CA PHE A 170 -4.76 2.78 7.07
C PHE A 170 -5.33 2.82 8.49
N ILE A 171 -6.05 3.89 8.83
CA ILE A 171 -6.64 4.12 10.16
C ILE A 171 -8.10 4.54 9.96
N GLN A 172 -9.04 3.72 10.45
CA GLN A 172 -10.48 4.00 10.39
C GLN A 172 -10.95 4.76 11.63
#